data_AF-A0A6P4IKC2-F1
#
_entry.id   AF-A0A6P4IKC2-F1
#
_cell.length_a   1.000
_cell.length_b   1.000
_cell.length_c   1.000
_cell.angle_alpha   90.00
_cell.angle_beta   90.00
_cell.angle_gamma   90.00
#
_symmetry.space_group_name_H-M   'P 1'
#
loop_
_entity.id
_entity.type
_entity.pdbx_description
1 polymer ?
#
loop_
_entity_poly.entity_id
_entity_poly.type
_entity_poly.pdbx_seq_one_letter_code
_entity_poly.pdbx_strand_id
1 'polypeptide(L)' 'MDSHTFVLLLLIGCLCLMAGSWVAAAPACSGGFYSRNGNLVIDINNLQSHLNCVENQHQRRG' A
#
# COMPACT_ATOMS: atom_id res chain seq x y z
N MET A 1 -10.07 0.78 38.93
CA MET A 1 -10.12 0.73 37.45
C MET A 1 -11.03 -0.41 37.08
N ASP A 2 -12.23 -0.10 36.61
CA ASP A 2 -13.24 -1.09 36.23
C ASP A 2 -12.70 -2.03 35.14
N SER A 3 -12.95 -3.33 35.31
CA SER A 3 -12.48 -4.40 34.43
C SER A 3 -12.76 -4.13 32.95
N HIS A 4 -13.90 -3.50 32.66
CA HIS A 4 -14.32 -3.11 31.31
C HIS A 4 -13.39 -2.07 30.66
N THR A 5 -12.87 -1.12 31.43
CA THR A 5 -11.99 -0.06 30.92
C THR A 5 -10.64 -0.61 30.48
N PHE A 6 -10.14 -1.62 31.21
CA PHE A 6 -8.89 -2.30 30.85
C PHE A 6 -9.01 -3.10 29.55
N VAL A 7 -10.10 -3.86 29.39
CA VAL A 7 -10.38 -4.63 28.18
C VAL A 7 -10.51 -3.71 26.95
N LEU A 8 -11.16 -2.56 27.13
CA LEU A 8 -11.39 -1.59 26.05
C LEU A 8 -10.08 -0.94 25.58
N LEU A 9 -9.18 -0.61 26.50
CA LEU A 9 -7.84 -0.09 26.17
C LEU A 9 -6.95 -1.13 25.47
N LEU A 10 -7.05 -2.41 25.88
CA LEU A 10 -6.32 -3.51 25.25
C LEU A 10 -6.76 -3.72 23.79
N LEU A 11 -8.07 -3.66 23.54
CA LEU A 11 -8.64 -3.78 22.19
C LEU A 11 -8.21 -2.62 21.29
N ILE A 12 -8.25 -1.39 21.79
CA ILE A 12 -7.77 -0.20 21.05
C ILE A 12 -6.27 -0.33 20.75
N GLY A 13 -5.47 -0.78 21.73
CA GLY A 13 -4.04 -1.02 21.55
C GLY A 13 -3.75 -2.04 20.45
N CYS A 14 -4.45 -3.17 20.44
CA CYS A 14 -4.34 -4.18 19.38
C CYS A 14 -4.76 -3.64 18.00
N LEU A 15 -5.84 -2.85 17.93
CA LEU A 15 -6.30 -2.28 16.66
C LEU A 15 -5.29 -1.28 16.09
N CYS A 16 -4.70 -0.44 16.94
CA CYS A 16 -3.64 0.49 16.55
C CYS A 16 -2.35 -0.22 16.11
N LEU A 17 -1.98 -1.32 16.78
CA LEU A 17 -0.79 -2.12 16.41
C LEU A 17 -0.95 -2.75 15.02
N MET A 18 -2.16 -3.22 14.70
CA MET A 18 -2.48 -3.81 13.40
C MET A 18 -2.64 -2.76 12.30
N ALA A 19 -3.15 -1.57 12.58
CA ALA A 19 -3.28 -0.51 11.58
C ALA A 19 -1.90 0.00 11.07
N GLY A 20 -0.87 -0.06 11.91
CA GLY A 20 0.49 0.35 11.54
C GLY A 20 1.15 -0.51 10.45
N SER A 21 0.74 -1.77 10.27
CA SER A 21 1.34 -2.69 9.28
C SER A 21 0.75 -2.55 7.87
N TRP A 22 -0.37 -1.86 7.70
CA TRP A 22 -1.02 -1.66 6.38
C TRP A 22 -0.54 -0.38 5.68
N VAL A 23 0.06 0.54 6.43
CA VAL A 23 0.62 1.79 5.89
C VAL A 23 1.95 1.55 5.15
N ALA A 24 2.53 0.35 5.26
CA ALA A 24 3.74 -0.06 4.54
C ALA A 24 3.45 -0.70 3.15
N ALA A 25 2.30 -0.42 2.56
CA ALA A 25 2.12 -0.63 1.12
C ALA A 25 3.12 0.27 0.40
N ALA A 26 4.16 -0.33 -0.16
CA ALA A 26 5.19 0.37 -0.92
C ALA A 26 4.53 1.32 -1.95
N PRO A 27 5.18 2.45 -2.26
CA PRO A 27 4.62 3.46 -3.16
C PRO A 27 4.08 2.77 -4.40
N ALA A 28 2.76 2.80 -4.59
CA ALA A 28 2.14 2.17 -5.74
C ALA A 28 2.71 2.84 -7.00
N CYS A 29 3.45 2.08 -7.81
CA CYS A 29 3.96 2.56 -9.08
C CYS A 29 2.78 2.95 -9.96
N SER A 30 2.50 4.25 -10.04
CA SER A 30 1.38 4.82 -10.79
C SER A 30 1.89 5.26 -12.15
N GLY A 31 1.32 4.72 -13.23
CA GLY A 31 1.65 5.10 -14.61
C GLY A 31 1.74 3.90 -15.55
N GLY A 32 1.77 4.16 -16.86
CA GLY A 32 2.00 3.13 -17.89
C GLY A 32 0.79 2.24 -18.21
N PHE A 33 -0.05 1.91 -17.22
CA PHE A 33 -1.24 1.07 -17.41
C PHE A 33 -2.47 1.73 -16.78
N TYR A 34 -3.54 1.90 -17.56
CA TYR A 34 -4.81 2.36 -17.03
C TYR A 34 -5.99 1.75 -17.78
N SER A 35 -7.14 1.64 -17.12
CA SER A 35 -8.39 1.22 -17.76
C SER A 35 -9.09 2.44 -18.35
N ARG A 36 -9.44 2.37 -19.63
CA ARG A 36 -10.29 3.37 -20.30
C ARG A 36 -11.37 2.64 -21.07
N ASN A 37 -12.63 2.88 -20.70
CA ASN A 37 -13.81 2.27 -21.32
C ASN A 37 -13.75 0.73 -21.35
N GLY A 38 -13.26 0.11 -20.26
CA GLY A 38 -13.14 -1.35 -20.17
C GLY A 38 -11.94 -1.95 -20.92
N ASN A 39 -11.16 -1.13 -21.63
CA ASN A 39 -9.93 -1.56 -22.28
C ASN A 39 -8.70 -1.18 -21.44
N LEU A 40 -7.74 -2.10 -21.39
CA LEU A 40 -6.41 -1.81 -20.88
C LEU A 40 -5.67 -0.93 -21.90
N VAL A 41 -5.34 0.30 -21.48
CA VAL A 41 -4.50 1.21 -22.25
C VAL A 41 -3.09 1.15 -21.69
N ILE A 42 -2.14 0.95 -22.60
CA ILE A 42 -0.71 0.93 -22.32
C ILE A 42 -0.14 2.25 -22.84
N ASP A 43 0.26 3.13 -21.93
CA ASP A 43 0.95 4.38 -22.28
C ASP A 43 2.45 4.14 -22.28
N ILE A 44 3.00 3.93 -23.48
CA ILE A 44 4.42 3.63 -23.68
C ILE A 44 5.30 4.77 -23.18
N ASN A 45 4.84 6.03 -23.20
CA ASN A 45 5.61 7.17 -22.70
C ASN A 45 5.83 7.10 -21.19
N ASN A 46 4.88 6.48 -20.46
CA ASN A 46 4.94 6.31 -19.01
C ASN A 46 5.29 4.86 -18.60
N LEU A 47 5.58 3.99 -19.56
CA LEU A 47 5.89 2.59 -19.28
C LEU A 47 7.29 2.42 -18.68
N GLN A 48 8.30 3.12 -19.21
CA GLN A 48 9.66 3.04 -18.67
C GLN A 48 9.75 3.59 -17.24
N SER A 49 9.07 4.70 -16.95
CA SER A 49 9.02 5.25 -15.58
C SER A 49 8.31 4.30 -14.62
N HIS A 50 7.24 3.62 -15.07
CA HIS A 50 6.57 2.58 -14.31
C HIS A 50 7.47 1.37 -14.03
N LEU A 51 8.16 0.84 -15.04
CA LEU A 51 9.07 -0.30 -14.89
C LEU A 51 10.25 0.04 -13.96
N ASN A 52 10.85 1.22 -14.11
CA ASN A 52 11.91 1.70 -13.21
C ASN A 52 11.41 1.84 -11.77
N CYS A 53 10.17 2.28 -11.56
CA CYS A 53 9.59 2.34 -10.23
C CYS A 53 9.44 0.93 -9.62
N VAL A 54 8.92 -0.03 -10.39
CA VAL A 54 8.73 -1.41 -9.96
C VAL A 54 10.09 -2.04 -9.62
N GLU A 55 11.10 -1.84 -10.47
CA GLU A 55 12.46 -2.32 -10.24
C GLU A 55 13.05 -1.77 -8.92
N ASN A 56 12.93 -0.45 -8.69
CA ASN A 56 13.40 0.18 -7.46
C ASN A 56 12.66 -0.35 -6.22
N GLN A 57 11.36 -0.65 -6.33
CA GLN A 57 10.57 -1.21 -5.25
C GLN A 57 10.97 -2.66 -4.92
N HIS A 58 11.30 -3.46 -5.94
CA HIS A 58 11.82 -4.81 -5.76
C HIS A 58 13.23 -4.81 -5.15
N GLN A 59 14.11 -3.91 -5.58
CA GLN A 59 15.48 -3.82 -5.04
C GLN A 59 15.51 -3.33 -3.59
N ARG A 60 14.61 -2.43 -3.19
CA ARG A 60 14.55 -1.89 -1.81
C ARG A 60 13.90 -2.82 -0.79
N ARG A 61 13.36 -3.96 -1.22
CA ARG A 61 12.77 -5.00 -0.35
C ARG A 61 13.62 -6.28 -0.31
N GLY A 62 14.83 -6.27 -0.87
CA GLY A 62 15.83 -7.34 -0.76
C GLY A 62 16.58 -7.32 0.55
#